data_AF-A0A366EF37-F1
#
_entry.id   AF-A0A366EF37-F1
#
_cell.length_a   1.000
_cell.length_b   1.000
_cell.length_c   1.000
_cell.angle_alpha   90.00
_cell.angle_beta   90.00
_cell.angle_gamma   90.00
#
_symmetry.space_group_name_H-M   'P 1'
#
loop_
_entity.id
_entity.type
_entity.pdbx_description
1 polymer ?
#
loop_
_entity_poly.entity_id
_entity_poly.type
_entity_poly.pdbx_seq_one_letter_code
_entity_poly.pdbx_strand_id
1 'polypeptide(L)'
;MRIKRSVLIVMVGVLLVTNIITLVWNRSSVSGTPEVVATVGGESITREDWLYSLEQKHGKEELKALVNQKVIDHLAKKYDISVSDKEVEQEYYFIQSVYNAYDEENLEDEDSLKTQIRSELLLEELLTKDVQVPEKELKSFYNQNEHLYSISKMYKLKQLKVADQSEAAQALEELEAGSDFEALAMERSSDEQSAHLGGDIGYVPLDGDFLSSEASEEIESLSPGEWTKPIREDSEYVIYYVDDVLKERHFSFKDVKSQIRRQIALEQVETPLQPESFWEEVEVDWFYGKQN
;
A
#
# COMPACT_ATOMS: atom_id res chain seq x y z
N MET A 1 39.17 60.56 16.36
CA MET A 1 39.20 60.20 17.80
C MET A 1 39.90 58.86 17.93
N ARG A 2 41.13 58.81 18.46
CA ARG A 2 41.92 57.57 18.57
C ARG A 2 41.44 56.78 19.79
N ILE A 3 40.79 55.64 19.58
CA ILE A 3 40.35 54.75 20.65
C ILE A 3 41.61 54.17 21.32
N LYS A 4 41.69 54.27 22.66
CA LYS A 4 42.83 53.75 23.43
C LYS A 4 42.85 52.22 23.34
N ARG A 5 44.04 51.62 23.17
CA ARG A 5 44.23 50.15 23.07
C ARG A 5 43.53 49.38 24.20
N SER A 6 43.47 49.94 25.41
CA SER A 6 42.75 49.35 26.54
C SER A 6 41.24 49.21 26.31
N VAL A 7 40.61 50.16 25.61
CA VAL A 7 39.19 50.12 25.27
C VAL A 7 38.91 49.10 24.17
N LEU A 8 39.83 48.95 23.21
CA LEU A 8 39.73 47.94 22.15
C LEU A 8 39.80 46.51 22.72
N ILE A 9 40.71 46.26 23.67
CA ILE A 9 40.86 44.94 24.32
C ILE A 9 39.61 44.58 25.13
N VAL A 10 39.02 45.54 25.83
CA VAL A 10 37.77 45.32 26.58
C VAL A 10 36.61 45.02 25.63
N MET A 11 36.49 45.74 24.50
CA MET A 11 35.44 45.47 23.51
C MET A 11 35.58 44.07 22.88
N VAL A 12 36.79 43.65 22.54
CA VAL A 12 37.04 42.30 22.00
C VAL A 12 36.76 41.22 23.04
N GLY A 13 37.12 41.46 24.31
CA GLY A 13 36.80 40.56 25.41
C GLY A 13 35.29 40.41 25.62
N VAL A 14 34.54 41.52 25.60
CA VAL A 14 33.07 41.50 25.70
C VAL A 14 32.47 40.75 24.50
N LEU A 15 32.94 41.01 23.28
CA LEU A 15 32.45 40.31 22.09
C LEU A 15 32.71 38.80 22.14
N LEU A 16 33.88 38.36 22.60
CA LEU A 16 34.21 36.95 22.76
C LEU A 16 33.34 36.30 23.86
N VAL A 17 33.14 36.98 24.98
CA VAL A 17 32.26 36.48 26.06
C VAL A 17 30.81 36.41 25.58
N THR A 18 30.30 37.41 24.87
CA THR A 18 28.95 37.34 24.29
C THR A 18 28.83 36.27 23.22
N ASN A 19 29.87 36.04 22.40
CA ASN A 19 29.86 34.99 21.39
C ASN A 19 29.86 33.60 22.03
N ILE A 20 30.67 33.39 23.09
CA ILE A 20 30.67 32.17 23.89
C ILE A 20 29.33 31.98 24.60
N ILE A 21 28.75 33.03 25.18
CA ILE A 21 27.42 32.96 25.81
C ILE A 21 26.34 32.62 24.77
N THR A 22 26.38 33.19 23.56
CA THR A 22 25.45 32.79 22.49
C THR A 22 25.70 31.37 21.99
N LEU A 23 26.94 30.88 21.95
CA LEU A 23 27.27 29.51 21.57
C LEU A 23 26.81 28.51 22.64
N VAL A 24 26.94 28.86 23.91
CA VAL A 24 26.47 28.08 25.06
C VAL A 24 24.95 28.14 25.13
N TRP A 25 24.29 29.28 24.91
CA TRP A 25 22.83 29.37 24.88
C TRP A 25 22.21 28.67 23.66
N ASN A 26 22.86 28.72 22.50
CA ASN A 26 22.39 28.01 21.31
C ASN A 26 22.57 26.49 21.47
N ARG A 27 23.63 26.03 22.15
CA ARG A 27 23.77 24.61 22.57
C ARG A 27 22.77 24.20 23.65
N SER A 28 22.33 25.12 24.50
CA SER A 28 21.33 24.86 25.55
C SER A 28 19.88 25.03 25.09
N SER A 29 19.64 25.25 23.78
CA SER A 29 18.30 25.32 23.19
C SER A 29 17.83 24.01 22.53
N VAL A 30 18.53 22.90 22.79
CA VAL A 30 17.98 21.54 22.64
C VAL A 30 17.52 21.07 24.01
N SER A 31 16.50 21.73 24.54
CA SER A 31 15.79 21.28 25.74
C SER A 31 14.64 20.38 25.33
N GLY A 32 14.97 19.12 25.04
CA GLY A 32 14.02 18.02 25.16
C GLY A 32 14.62 17.06 26.19
N THR A 33 13.94 16.83 27.30
CA THR A 33 14.22 15.62 28.09
C THR A 33 14.19 14.43 27.11
N PRO A 34 15.18 13.51 27.14
CA PRO A 34 15.18 12.37 26.24
C PRO A 34 13.83 11.69 26.33
N GLU A 35 13.10 11.64 25.22
CA GLU A 35 11.78 11.04 25.17
C GLU A 35 11.95 9.55 25.41
N VAL A 36 11.60 9.08 26.61
CA VAL A 36 11.71 7.67 26.98
C VAL A 36 10.54 6.94 26.33
N VAL A 37 10.85 6.02 25.42
CA VAL A 37 9.86 5.24 24.67
C VAL A 37 9.61 3.88 25.32
N ALA A 38 10.54 3.36 26.11
CA ALA A 38 10.37 2.11 26.87
C ALA A 38 11.31 2.07 28.10
N THR A 39 11.02 1.17 29.04
CA THR A 39 11.88 0.89 30.20
C THR A 39 11.93 -0.60 30.48
N VAL A 40 13.13 -1.15 30.68
CA VAL A 40 13.34 -2.57 31.00
C VAL A 40 14.19 -2.67 32.27
N GLY A 41 13.61 -3.21 33.35
CA GLY A 41 14.35 -3.42 34.60
C GLY A 41 14.94 -2.14 35.23
N GLY A 42 14.44 -0.96 34.86
CA GLY A 42 14.94 0.34 35.32
C GLY A 42 15.90 1.04 34.33
N GLU A 43 16.29 0.38 33.24
CA GLU A 43 17.02 1.02 32.14
C GLU A 43 16.03 1.61 31.13
N SER A 44 16.24 2.87 30.75
CA SER A 44 15.38 3.59 29.79
C SER A 44 15.91 3.44 28.37
N ILE A 45 15.02 3.19 27.41
CA ILE A 45 15.30 3.26 25.97
C ILE A 45 14.74 4.60 25.49
N THR A 46 15.58 5.43 24.89
CA THR A 46 15.18 6.74 24.38
C THR A 46 14.73 6.65 22.93
N ARG A 47 13.94 7.65 22.49
CA ARG A 47 13.57 7.79 21.09
C ARG A 47 14.79 7.91 20.18
N GLU A 48 15.87 8.53 20.64
CA GLU A 48 17.12 8.65 19.90
C GLU A 48 17.76 7.26 19.67
N ASP A 49 17.83 6.42 20.71
CA ASP A 49 18.34 5.04 20.59
C ASP A 49 17.52 4.23 19.58
N TRP A 50 16.19 4.38 19.62
CA TRP A 50 15.29 3.71 18.69
C TRP A 50 15.47 4.21 17.25
N LEU A 51 15.47 5.53 17.03
CA LEU A 51 15.64 6.12 15.71
C LEU A 51 17.02 5.77 15.11
N TYR A 52 18.08 5.81 15.92
CA TYR A 52 19.40 5.36 15.48
C TYR A 52 19.40 3.89 15.08
N SER A 53 18.72 3.03 15.83
CA SER A 53 18.58 1.62 15.46
C SER A 53 17.80 1.43 14.14
N LEU A 54 16.73 2.21 13.92
CA LEU A 54 15.97 2.19 12.67
C LEU A 54 16.79 2.69 11.49
N GLU A 55 17.52 3.79 11.63
CA GLU A 55 18.41 4.32 10.59
C GLU A 55 19.46 3.28 10.19
N GLN A 56 20.04 2.58 11.17
CA GLN A 56 21.03 1.53 10.92
C GLN A 56 20.45 0.30 10.22
N LYS A 57 19.20 -0.08 10.50
CA LYS A 57 18.57 -1.28 9.94
C LYS A 57 17.89 -1.02 8.59
N HIS A 58 17.21 0.12 8.45
CA HIS A 58 16.31 0.42 7.33
C HIS A 58 16.57 1.78 6.67
N GLY A 59 17.38 2.67 7.29
CA GLY A 59 17.54 4.06 6.83
C GLY A 59 17.98 4.22 5.39
N LYS A 60 18.77 3.28 4.86
CA LYS A 60 19.18 3.29 3.45
C LYS A 60 18.01 3.04 2.50
N GLU A 61 17.22 2.00 2.73
CA GLU A 61 16.09 1.66 1.85
C GLU A 61 14.97 2.70 2.00
N GLU A 62 14.70 3.19 3.22
CA GLU A 62 13.74 4.26 3.45
C GLU A 62 14.13 5.56 2.75
N LEU A 63 15.39 6.01 2.90
CA LEU A 63 15.87 7.21 2.22
C LEU A 63 15.83 7.03 0.69
N LYS A 64 16.17 5.84 0.20
CA LYS A 64 16.11 5.51 -1.22
C LYS A 64 14.68 5.58 -1.77
N ALA A 65 13.69 5.03 -1.06
CA ALA A 65 12.28 5.12 -1.43
C ALA A 65 11.80 6.58 -1.48
N LEU A 66 12.14 7.39 -0.48
CA LEU A 66 11.81 8.82 -0.46
C LEU A 66 12.45 9.60 -1.62
N VAL A 67 13.72 9.31 -1.93
CA VAL A 67 14.42 9.91 -3.07
C VAL A 67 13.73 9.51 -4.37
N ASN A 68 13.44 8.22 -4.56
CA ASN A 68 12.75 7.71 -5.74
C ASN A 68 11.40 8.40 -5.96
N GLN A 69 10.57 8.55 -4.91
CA GLN A 69 9.32 9.28 -5.01
C GLN A 69 9.54 10.74 -5.45
N LYS A 70 10.54 11.43 -4.88
CA LYS A 70 10.86 12.82 -5.26
C LYS A 70 11.35 12.93 -6.71
N VAL A 71 12.11 11.94 -7.19
CA VAL A 71 12.57 11.87 -8.58
C VAL A 71 11.37 11.76 -9.51
N ILE A 72 10.44 10.81 -9.25
CA ILE A 72 9.21 10.64 -10.03
C ILE A 72 8.41 11.95 -10.05
N ASP A 73 8.11 12.52 -8.88
CA ASP A 73 7.33 13.76 -8.77
C ASP A 73 7.97 14.94 -9.52
N HIS A 74 9.30 15.05 -9.45
CA HIS A 74 10.04 16.12 -10.11
C HIS A 74 9.98 15.97 -11.62
N LEU A 75 10.20 14.76 -12.13
CA LEU A 75 10.21 14.49 -13.57
C LEU A 75 8.82 14.53 -14.18
N ALA A 76 7.80 14.03 -13.47
CA ALA A 76 6.41 14.15 -13.89
C ALA A 76 6.06 15.63 -14.12
N LYS A 77 6.45 16.53 -13.20
CA LYS A 77 6.26 17.98 -13.36
C LYS A 77 7.10 18.57 -14.49
N LYS A 78 8.36 18.14 -14.64
CA LYS A 78 9.27 18.62 -15.69
C LYS A 78 8.75 18.29 -17.09
N TYR A 79 8.15 17.11 -17.25
CA TYR A 79 7.65 16.60 -18.53
C TYR A 79 6.14 16.78 -18.73
N ASP A 80 5.45 17.46 -17.80
CA ASP A 80 3.99 17.65 -17.81
C ASP A 80 3.21 16.33 -17.92
N ILE A 81 3.73 15.29 -17.26
CA ILE A 81 3.11 13.97 -17.17
C ILE A 81 2.18 13.95 -15.96
N SER A 82 0.94 13.52 -16.18
CA SER A 82 -0.06 13.36 -15.14
C SER A 82 -0.85 12.07 -15.37
N VAL A 83 -1.19 11.40 -14.28
CA VAL A 83 -2.11 10.26 -14.27
C VAL A 83 -3.44 10.72 -13.70
N SER A 84 -4.54 10.38 -14.37
CA SER A 84 -5.87 10.74 -13.91
C SER A 84 -6.35 9.82 -12.78
N ASP A 85 -7.20 10.33 -11.89
CA ASP A 85 -7.79 9.51 -10.82
C ASP A 85 -8.59 8.32 -11.38
N LYS A 86 -9.16 8.46 -12.58
CA LYS A 86 -9.84 7.37 -13.27
C LYS A 86 -8.89 6.22 -13.63
N GLU A 87 -7.66 6.52 -14.05
CA GLU A 87 -6.66 5.48 -14.35
C GLU A 87 -6.20 4.78 -13.07
N VAL A 88 -6.01 5.53 -11.98
CA VAL A 88 -5.68 4.97 -10.67
C VAL A 88 -6.79 4.04 -10.19
N GLU A 89 -8.05 4.48 -10.28
CA GLU A 89 -9.21 3.69 -9.87
C GLU A 89 -9.37 2.40 -10.71
N GLN A 90 -9.09 2.49 -12.00
CA GLN A 90 -9.14 1.34 -12.90
C GLN A 90 -8.10 0.28 -12.50
N GLU A 91 -6.85 0.70 -12.29
CA GLU A 91 -5.77 -0.20 -11.88
C GLU A 91 -6.06 -0.80 -10.50
N TYR A 92 -6.60 0.00 -9.58
CA TYR A 92 -7.04 -0.46 -8.26
C TYR A 92 -8.06 -1.59 -8.36
N TYR A 93 -9.09 -1.47 -9.21
CA TYR A 93 -10.07 -2.56 -9.38
C TYR A 93 -9.46 -3.81 -10.02
N PHE A 94 -8.50 -3.66 -10.94
CA PHE A 94 -7.80 -4.82 -11.50
C PHE A 94 -6.99 -5.56 -10.43
N ILE A 95 -6.22 -4.82 -9.62
CA ILE A 95 -5.47 -5.39 -8.49
C ILE A 95 -6.44 -6.09 -7.52
N GLN A 96 -7.52 -5.41 -7.13
CA GLN A 96 -8.55 -5.96 -6.24
C GLN A 96 -9.20 -7.24 -6.79
N SER A 97 -9.39 -7.33 -8.12
CA SER A 97 -9.98 -8.52 -8.75
C SER A 97 -9.07 -9.74 -8.80
N VAL A 98 -7.76 -9.55 -8.62
CA VAL A 98 -6.75 -10.62 -8.63
C VAL A 98 -6.22 -10.91 -7.23
N TYR A 99 -6.42 -9.98 -6.28
CA TYR A 99 -5.95 -10.08 -4.91
C TYR A 99 -6.74 -11.13 -4.13
N ASN A 100 -6.02 -12.05 -3.48
CA ASN A 100 -6.59 -13.07 -2.59
C ASN A 100 -6.31 -12.66 -1.13
N ALA A 101 -7.25 -12.93 -0.21
CA ALA A 101 -7.09 -12.51 1.20
C ALA A 101 -5.90 -13.15 1.92
N TYR A 102 -5.30 -14.22 1.39
CA TYR A 102 -4.14 -14.85 2.01
C TYR A 102 -2.84 -14.02 1.92
N ASP A 103 -2.85 -12.88 1.22
CA ASP A 103 -1.72 -11.95 1.12
C ASP A 103 -1.80 -10.79 2.17
N GLU A 104 -2.69 -10.92 3.17
CA GLU A 104 -3.14 -9.86 4.09
C GLU A 104 -2.08 -9.25 5.03
N GLU A 105 -0.89 -9.84 5.18
CA GLU A 105 0.15 -9.27 6.06
C GLU A 105 0.63 -7.86 5.63
N ASN A 106 0.22 -7.37 4.45
CA ASN A 106 0.59 -6.06 3.91
C ASN A 106 -0.58 -5.23 3.37
N LEU A 107 -1.80 -5.35 3.90
CA LEU A 107 -2.89 -4.45 3.46
C LEU A 107 -2.59 -2.99 3.83
N GLU A 108 -1.97 -2.28 2.89
CA GLU A 108 -2.03 -0.83 2.83
C GLU A 108 -3.50 -0.41 2.77
N ASP A 109 -3.86 0.64 3.50
CA ASP A 109 -5.20 1.23 3.35
C ASP A 109 -5.42 1.69 1.90
N GLU A 110 -6.69 1.80 1.48
CA GLU A 110 -7.05 2.13 0.10
C GLU A 110 -6.35 3.38 -0.43
N ASP A 111 -6.18 4.42 0.40
CA ASP A 111 -5.53 5.67 -0.01
C ASP A 111 -4.03 5.48 -0.22
N SER A 112 -3.39 4.67 0.63
CA SER A 112 -1.98 4.28 0.49
C SER A 112 -1.77 3.47 -0.79
N LEU A 113 -2.59 2.45 -1.05
CA LEU A 113 -2.50 1.64 -2.27
C LEU A 113 -2.73 2.47 -3.53
N LYS A 114 -3.74 3.36 -3.53
CA LYS A 114 -3.99 4.28 -4.65
C LYS A 114 -2.84 5.27 -4.86
N THR A 115 -2.13 5.64 -3.79
CA THR A 115 -0.94 6.47 -3.88
C THR A 115 0.23 5.71 -4.51
N GLN A 116 0.43 4.45 -4.13
CA GLN A 116 1.43 3.58 -4.75
C GLN A 116 1.15 3.38 -6.25
N ILE A 117 -0.08 2.99 -6.60
CA ILE A 117 -0.53 2.83 -7.99
C ILE A 117 -0.25 4.09 -8.80
N ARG A 118 -0.58 5.27 -8.26
CA ARG A 118 -0.32 6.54 -8.95
C ARG A 118 1.17 6.75 -9.21
N SER A 119 2.03 6.42 -8.25
CA SER A 119 3.49 6.54 -8.39
C SER A 119 4.03 5.58 -9.45
N GLU A 120 3.58 4.33 -9.44
CA GLU A 120 3.94 3.32 -10.44
C GLU A 120 3.51 3.74 -11.84
N LEU A 121 2.27 4.18 -12.02
CA LEU A 121 1.76 4.66 -13.32
C LEU A 121 2.55 5.88 -13.83
N LEU A 122 2.96 6.80 -12.94
CA LEU A 122 3.82 7.93 -13.31
C LEU A 122 5.21 7.46 -13.77
N LEU A 123 5.78 6.47 -13.09
CA LEU A 123 7.07 5.89 -13.47
C LEU A 123 6.98 5.22 -14.85
N GLU A 124 5.94 4.43 -15.11
CA GLU A 124 5.72 3.81 -16.42
C GLU A 124 5.54 4.85 -17.53
N GLU A 125 4.78 5.91 -17.30
CA GLU A 125 4.65 7.03 -18.25
C GLU A 125 6.01 7.69 -18.51
N LEU A 126 6.82 7.92 -17.47
CA LEU A 126 8.16 8.51 -17.59
C LEU A 126 9.11 7.64 -18.40
N LEU A 127 9.09 6.32 -18.19
CA LEU A 127 9.93 5.36 -18.91
C LEU A 127 9.51 5.23 -20.38
N THR A 128 8.22 5.40 -20.68
CA THR A 128 7.66 5.20 -22.02
C THR A 128 7.42 6.48 -22.81
N LYS A 129 7.74 7.66 -22.26
CA LYS A 129 7.42 8.98 -22.85
C LYS A 129 7.93 9.17 -24.28
N ASP A 130 9.07 8.57 -24.61
CA ASP A 130 9.74 8.71 -25.91
C ASP A 130 9.34 7.61 -26.92
N VAL A 131 8.55 6.62 -26.48
CA VAL A 131 8.12 5.49 -27.32
C VAL A 131 6.78 5.80 -27.97
N GLN A 132 6.75 5.78 -29.30
CA GLN A 132 5.53 5.99 -30.08
C GLN A 132 4.92 4.66 -30.50
N VAL A 133 3.71 4.36 -30.00
CA VAL A 133 2.95 3.18 -30.39
C VAL A 133 1.83 3.56 -31.37
N PRO A 134 1.83 3.04 -32.61
CA PRO A 134 0.79 3.32 -33.60
C PRO A 134 -0.61 2.92 -33.12
N GLU A 135 -1.63 3.73 -33.40
CA GLU A 135 -3.02 3.44 -32.97
C GLU A 135 -3.55 2.11 -33.50
N LYS A 136 -3.09 1.68 -34.68
CA LYS A 136 -3.45 0.37 -35.25
C LYS A 136 -2.99 -0.77 -34.35
N GLU A 137 -1.82 -0.65 -33.74
CA GLU A 137 -1.24 -1.64 -32.84
C GLU A 137 -2.03 -1.68 -31.52
N LEU A 138 -2.33 -0.51 -30.95
CA LEU A 138 -3.16 -0.40 -29.74
C LEU A 138 -4.52 -1.09 -29.91
N LYS A 139 -5.20 -0.84 -31.03
CA LYS A 139 -6.49 -1.48 -31.33
C LYS A 139 -6.35 -2.98 -31.55
N SER A 140 -5.29 -3.40 -32.24
CA SER A 140 -5.00 -4.81 -32.46
C SER A 140 -4.78 -5.54 -31.14
N PHE A 141 -4.03 -4.93 -30.22
CA PHE A 141 -3.76 -5.47 -28.89
C PHE A 141 -5.05 -5.57 -28.07
N TYR A 142 -5.88 -4.53 -28.05
CA TYR A 142 -7.17 -4.56 -27.37
C TYR A 142 -8.07 -5.70 -27.89
N ASN A 143 -8.25 -5.80 -29.20
CA ASN A 143 -9.13 -6.80 -29.79
C ASN A 143 -8.66 -8.24 -29.55
N GLN A 144 -7.34 -8.45 -29.42
CA GLN A 144 -6.78 -9.77 -29.13
C GLN A 144 -6.87 -10.13 -27.64
N ASN A 145 -6.96 -9.13 -26.77
CA ASN A 145 -6.88 -9.26 -25.32
C ASN A 145 -8.13 -8.69 -24.61
N GLU A 146 -9.27 -8.63 -25.29
CA GLU A 146 -10.48 -7.98 -24.76
C GLU A 146 -10.91 -8.56 -23.40
N HIS A 147 -10.72 -9.86 -23.20
CA HIS A 147 -10.98 -10.58 -21.96
C HIS A 147 -10.14 -10.10 -20.76
N LEU A 148 -8.97 -9.49 -20.98
CA LEU A 148 -8.14 -8.90 -19.92
C LEU A 148 -8.68 -7.56 -19.44
N TYR A 149 -9.63 -6.95 -20.16
CA TYR A 149 -10.20 -5.63 -19.85
C TYR A 149 -11.63 -5.71 -19.33
N SER A 150 -11.94 -6.83 -18.70
CA SER A 150 -13.19 -7.04 -17.98
C SER A 150 -12.90 -7.59 -16.59
N ILE A 151 -13.60 -7.06 -15.60
CA ILE A 151 -13.62 -7.56 -14.24
C ILE A 151 -14.97 -8.22 -14.05
N SER A 152 -14.95 -9.51 -13.73
CA SER A 152 -16.16 -10.27 -13.36
C SER A 152 -16.71 -9.76 -12.02
N LYS A 153 -17.99 -10.03 -11.77
CA LYS A 153 -18.58 -9.77 -10.46
C LYS A 153 -17.90 -10.67 -9.42
N MET A 154 -17.36 -10.08 -8.36
CA MET A 154 -16.69 -10.80 -7.27
C MET A 154 -17.34 -10.44 -5.94
N TYR A 155 -17.30 -11.36 -4.99
CA TYR A 155 -17.82 -11.16 -3.64
C TYR A 155 -16.66 -11.20 -2.67
N LYS A 156 -16.52 -10.16 -1.84
CA LYS A 156 -15.62 -10.22 -0.70
C LYS A 156 -16.29 -11.04 0.38
N LEU A 157 -15.71 -12.19 0.71
CA LEU A 157 -16.35 -13.17 1.59
C LEU A 157 -15.53 -13.42 2.84
N LYS A 158 -16.24 -13.71 3.93
CA LYS A 158 -15.69 -14.38 5.10
C LYS A 158 -16.34 -15.75 5.24
N GLN A 159 -15.61 -16.74 5.75
CA GLN A 159 -16.12 -18.08 5.99
C GLN A 159 -15.92 -18.53 7.43
N LEU A 160 -16.91 -19.27 7.93
CA LEU A 160 -16.85 -20.01 9.19
C LEU A 160 -17.10 -21.48 8.88
N LYS A 161 -16.05 -22.31 8.98
CA LYS A 161 -16.15 -23.77 8.79
C LYS A 161 -16.27 -24.47 10.13
N VAL A 162 -17.20 -25.39 10.27
CA VAL A 162 -17.42 -26.15 11.52
C VAL A 162 -17.68 -27.61 11.23
N ALA A 163 -17.45 -28.47 12.23
CA ALA A 163 -17.41 -29.91 12.00
C ALA A 163 -18.79 -30.51 11.73
N ASP A 164 -19.85 -29.94 12.31
CA ASP A 164 -21.20 -30.48 12.17
C ASP A 164 -22.31 -29.42 12.18
N GLN A 165 -23.52 -29.89 11.86
CA GLN A 165 -24.71 -29.05 11.74
C GLN A 165 -25.10 -28.39 13.07
N SER A 166 -24.82 -29.03 14.20
CA SER A 166 -25.15 -28.49 15.52
C SER A 166 -24.26 -27.31 15.85
N GLU A 167 -22.97 -27.38 15.52
CA GLU A 167 -22.05 -26.25 15.68
C GLU A 167 -22.44 -25.08 14.77
N ALA A 168 -22.81 -25.37 13.52
CA ALA A 168 -23.25 -24.33 12.58
C ALA A 168 -24.55 -23.65 13.03
N ALA A 169 -25.50 -24.42 13.58
CA ALA A 169 -26.73 -23.87 14.13
C ALA A 169 -26.48 -22.96 15.34
N GLN A 170 -25.54 -23.33 16.23
CA GLN A 170 -25.16 -22.49 17.36
C GLN A 170 -24.50 -21.18 16.90
N ALA A 171 -23.61 -21.26 15.90
CA ALA A 171 -22.98 -20.07 15.34
C ALA A 171 -24.02 -19.11 14.75
N LEU A 172 -25.02 -19.62 14.03
CA LEU A 172 -26.14 -18.79 13.56
C LEU A 172 -26.93 -18.13 14.69
N GLU A 173 -27.26 -18.87 15.76
CA GLU A 173 -27.99 -18.30 16.91
C GLU A 173 -27.20 -17.16 17.56
N GLU A 174 -25.87 -17.28 17.63
CA GLU A 174 -24.98 -16.26 18.16
C GLU A 174 -24.88 -15.04 17.22
N LEU A 175 -24.79 -15.25 15.91
CA LEU A 175 -24.83 -14.19 14.90
C LEU A 175 -26.17 -13.42 14.95
N GLU A 176 -27.29 -14.13 15.03
CA GLU A 176 -28.63 -13.55 15.19
C GLU A 176 -28.79 -12.78 16.50
N ALA A 177 -28.07 -13.18 17.55
CA ALA A 177 -28.00 -12.47 18.82
C ALA A 177 -27.08 -11.23 18.78
N GLY A 178 -26.38 -10.98 17.66
CA GLY A 178 -25.53 -9.83 17.44
C GLY A 178 -24.04 -10.05 17.72
N SER A 179 -23.58 -11.30 17.79
CA SER A 179 -22.15 -11.61 17.81
C SER A 179 -21.47 -11.18 16.50
N ASP A 180 -20.20 -10.81 16.60
CA ASP A 180 -19.37 -10.46 15.45
C ASP A 180 -18.92 -11.71 14.68
N PHE A 181 -18.99 -11.67 13.35
CA PHE A 181 -18.66 -12.82 12.51
C PHE A 181 -17.16 -13.15 12.56
N GLU A 182 -16.30 -12.13 12.56
CA GLU A 182 -14.84 -12.33 12.58
C GLU A 182 -14.41 -12.99 13.89
N ALA A 183 -14.97 -12.53 15.02
CA ALA A 183 -14.71 -13.14 16.31
C ALA A 183 -15.15 -14.62 16.37
N LEU A 184 -16.31 -14.95 15.80
CA LEU A 184 -16.78 -16.34 15.72
C LEU A 184 -15.91 -17.20 14.81
N ALA A 185 -15.48 -16.67 13.67
CA ALA A 185 -14.56 -17.34 12.77
C ALA A 185 -13.21 -17.63 13.45
N MET A 186 -12.64 -16.65 14.18
CA MET A 186 -11.40 -16.83 14.94
C MET A 186 -11.52 -17.88 16.04
N GLU A 187 -12.66 -17.95 16.73
CA GLU A 187 -12.85 -18.85 17.86
C GLU A 187 -13.21 -20.29 17.44
N ARG A 188 -14.02 -20.45 16.39
CA ARG A 188 -14.72 -21.71 16.11
C ARG A 188 -14.39 -22.31 14.75
N SER A 189 -13.80 -21.55 13.83
CA SER A 189 -13.58 -22.06 12.47
C SER A 189 -12.53 -23.18 12.46
N SER A 190 -12.84 -24.28 11.79
CA SER A 190 -11.88 -25.36 11.50
C SER A 190 -10.92 -24.98 10.37
N ASP A 191 -11.18 -23.91 9.62
CA ASP A 191 -10.29 -23.42 8.58
C ASP A 191 -9.15 -22.57 9.13
N GLU A 192 -8.04 -23.21 9.49
CA GLU A 192 -6.86 -22.54 10.06
C GLU A 192 -6.30 -21.41 9.17
N GLN A 193 -6.53 -21.49 7.85
CA GLN A 193 -6.03 -20.50 6.89
C GLN A 193 -6.74 -19.16 6.97
N SER A 194 -8.07 -19.13 7.16
CA SER A 194 -8.84 -17.89 7.27
C SER A 194 -9.23 -17.55 8.71
N ALA A 195 -9.29 -18.53 9.62
CA ALA A 195 -9.75 -18.32 11.00
C ALA A 195 -9.03 -17.17 11.69
N HIS A 196 -7.69 -17.14 11.59
CA HIS A 196 -6.87 -16.10 12.21
C HIS A 196 -7.03 -14.70 11.59
N LEU A 197 -7.64 -14.62 10.40
CA LEU A 197 -8.01 -13.40 9.67
C LEU A 197 -9.51 -13.08 9.81
N GLY A 198 -10.19 -13.63 10.82
CA GLY A 198 -11.64 -13.39 10.97
C GLY A 198 -12.48 -14.10 9.91
N GLY A 199 -11.94 -15.14 9.28
CA GLY A 199 -12.58 -15.89 8.20
C GLY A 199 -12.43 -15.26 6.82
N ASP A 200 -11.69 -14.14 6.64
CA ASP A 200 -11.56 -13.49 5.33
C ASP A 200 -10.91 -14.43 4.29
N ILE A 201 -11.59 -14.60 3.15
CA ILE A 201 -11.12 -15.37 1.99
C ILE A 201 -11.01 -14.50 0.73
N GLY A 202 -11.25 -13.20 0.86
CA GLY A 202 -11.01 -12.20 -0.18
C GLY A 202 -12.12 -12.14 -1.21
N TYR A 203 -11.79 -11.58 -2.37
CA TYR A 203 -12.70 -11.48 -3.49
C TYR A 203 -12.76 -12.81 -4.25
N VAL A 204 -13.92 -13.46 -4.21
CA VAL A 204 -14.16 -14.75 -4.85
C VAL A 204 -15.21 -14.62 -5.96
N PRO A 205 -14.96 -15.18 -7.16
CA PRO A 205 -15.97 -15.29 -8.20
C PRO A 205 -16.96 -16.41 -7.88
N LEU A 206 -18.26 -16.19 -8.11
CA LEU A 206 -19.28 -17.23 -7.88
C LEU A 206 -19.21 -18.38 -8.89
N ASP A 207 -18.64 -18.15 -10.06
CA ASP A 207 -18.45 -19.14 -11.13
C ASP A 207 -17.06 -19.80 -11.08
N GLY A 208 -16.29 -19.57 -10.02
CA GLY A 208 -14.99 -20.21 -9.78
C GLY A 208 -15.08 -21.58 -9.11
N ASP A 209 -13.93 -22.22 -8.95
CA ASP A 209 -13.81 -23.56 -8.34
C ASP A 209 -13.83 -23.55 -6.80
N PHE A 210 -13.86 -22.36 -6.17
CA PHE A 210 -13.75 -22.19 -4.72
C PHE A 210 -15.05 -22.43 -3.96
N LEU A 211 -16.21 -22.27 -4.62
CA LEU A 211 -17.52 -22.35 -4.00
C LEU A 211 -18.30 -23.53 -4.57
N SER A 212 -19.03 -24.25 -3.71
CA SER A 212 -20.05 -25.19 -4.17
C SER A 212 -21.18 -24.45 -4.89
N SER A 213 -21.90 -25.13 -5.81
CA SER A 213 -23.03 -24.50 -6.52
C SER A 213 -24.12 -24.00 -5.56
N GLU A 214 -24.35 -24.70 -4.44
CA GLU A 214 -25.27 -24.24 -3.39
C GLU A 214 -24.77 -22.97 -2.71
N ALA A 215 -23.47 -22.86 -2.42
CA ALA A 215 -22.88 -21.64 -1.88
C ALA A 215 -23.02 -20.47 -2.84
N SER A 216 -22.69 -20.67 -4.12
CA SER A 216 -22.82 -19.61 -5.13
C SER A 216 -24.24 -19.09 -5.25
N GLU A 217 -25.24 -19.97 -5.28
CA GLU A 217 -26.66 -19.57 -5.37
C GLU A 217 -27.14 -18.79 -4.14
N GLU A 218 -26.77 -19.24 -2.94
CA GLU A 218 -27.14 -18.55 -1.70
C GLU A 218 -26.45 -17.18 -1.62
N ILE A 219 -25.14 -17.11 -1.84
CA ILE A 219 -24.35 -15.87 -1.80
C ILE A 219 -24.87 -14.84 -2.83
N GLU A 220 -25.26 -15.28 -4.03
CA GLU A 220 -25.76 -14.36 -5.06
C GLU A 220 -26.99 -13.56 -4.60
N SER A 221 -27.82 -14.18 -3.76
CA SER A 221 -29.06 -13.59 -3.24
C SER A 221 -28.87 -12.60 -2.09
N LEU A 222 -27.67 -12.58 -1.50
CA LEU A 222 -27.34 -11.78 -0.32
C LEU A 222 -26.82 -10.38 -0.67
N SER A 223 -27.07 -9.45 0.25
CA SER A 223 -26.49 -8.11 0.27
C SER A 223 -25.26 -8.07 1.19
N PRO A 224 -24.35 -7.09 1.03
CA PRO A 224 -23.30 -6.83 2.01
C PRO A 224 -23.86 -6.69 3.43
N GLY A 225 -23.23 -7.37 4.38
CA GLY A 225 -23.69 -7.45 5.77
C GLY A 225 -24.52 -8.69 6.11
N GLU A 226 -24.86 -9.52 5.13
CA GLU A 226 -25.67 -10.73 5.32
C GLU A 226 -24.81 -12.01 5.23
N TRP A 227 -25.33 -13.11 5.77
CA TRP A 227 -24.69 -14.42 5.75
C TRP A 227 -25.63 -15.52 5.25
N THR A 228 -25.04 -16.60 4.75
CA THR A 228 -25.78 -17.76 4.25
C THR A 228 -26.36 -18.58 5.41
N LYS A 229 -27.32 -19.46 5.11
CA LYS A 229 -27.58 -20.62 5.95
C LYS A 229 -26.34 -21.55 5.99
N PRO A 230 -26.22 -22.51 6.93
CA PRO A 230 -25.20 -23.52 6.92
C PRO A 230 -25.28 -24.37 5.65
N ILE A 231 -24.21 -24.38 4.88
CA ILE A 231 -24.07 -25.13 3.64
C ILE A 231 -23.17 -26.32 3.94
N ARG A 232 -23.59 -27.50 3.53
CA ARG A 232 -22.80 -28.71 3.75
C ARG A 232 -21.76 -28.83 2.64
N GLU A 233 -20.49 -28.79 3.01
CA GLU A 233 -19.37 -29.02 2.10
C GLU A 233 -18.57 -30.24 2.60
N ASP A 234 -18.57 -31.30 1.80
CA ASP A 234 -18.00 -32.61 2.17
C ASP A 234 -18.55 -33.16 3.52
N SER A 235 -17.69 -33.20 4.54
CA SER A 235 -18.01 -33.64 5.90
C SER A 235 -18.23 -32.50 6.89
N GLU A 236 -18.08 -31.25 6.47
CA GLU A 236 -18.15 -30.05 7.29
C GLU A 236 -19.36 -29.19 6.91
N TYR A 237 -19.58 -28.12 7.66
CA TYR A 237 -20.56 -27.09 7.36
C TYR A 237 -19.87 -25.74 7.28
N VAL A 238 -20.27 -24.93 6.30
CA VAL A 238 -19.73 -23.60 6.07
C VAL A 238 -20.85 -22.57 6.11
N ILE A 239 -20.59 -21.45 6.79
CA ILE A 239 -21.40 -20.24 6.70
C ILE A 239 -20.54 -19.18 6.02
N TYR A 240 -21.06 -18.57 4.97
CA TYR A 240 -20.40 -17.45 4.29
C TYR A 240 -21.05 -16.13 4.69
N TYR A 241 -20.23 -15.11 4.89
CA TYR A 241 -20.66 -13.73 5.11
C TYR A 241 -20.21 -12.87 3.94
N VAL A 242 -21.11 -12.04 3.41
CA VAL A 242 -20.81 -11.10 2.33
C VAL A 242 -20.35 -9.77 2.92
N ASP A 243 -19.06 -9.48 2.82
CA ASP A 243 -18.45 -8.25 3.32
C ASP A 243 -18.64 -7.10 2.32
N ASP A 244 -18.38 -7.37 1.02
CA ASP A 244 -18.58 -6.41 -0.07
C ASP A 244 -18.82 -7.13 -1.41
N VAL A 245 -19.26 -6.39 -2.43
CA VAL A 245 -19.46 -6.90 -3.80
C VAL A 245 -18.77 -5.99 -4.81
N LEU A 246 -17.71 -6.50 -5.44
CA LEU A 246 -17.09 -5.86 -6.58
C LEU A 246 -17.95 -6.14 -7.82
N LYS A 247 -18.58 -5.08 -8.32
CA LYS A 247 -19.46 -5.16 -9.50
C LYS A 247 -18.66 -5.48 -10.76
N GLU A 248 -19.33 -6.16 -11.69
CA GLU A 248 -18.80 -6.37 -13.03
C GLU A 248 -18.45 -5.02 -13.70
N ARG A 249 -17.32 -4.99 -14.40
CA ARG A 249 -16.87 -3.82 -15.16
C ARG A 249 -16.29 -4.26 -16.48
N HIS A 250 -16.70 -3.58 -17.55
CA HIS A 250 -16.10 -3.73 -18.87
C HIS A 250 -15.44 -2.42 -19.26
N PHE A 251 -14.15 -2.46 -19.57
CA PHE A 251 -13.41 -1.30 -20.01
C PHE A 251 -13.35 -1.26 -21.54
N SER A 252 -13.84 -0.15 -22.11
CA SER A 252 -13.75 0.05 -23.55
C SER A 252 -12.31 0.31 -23.97
N PHE A 253 -12.00 0.14 -25.26
CA PHE A 253 -10.69 0.54 -25.80
C PHE A 253 -10.29 1.96 -25.39
N LYS A 254 -11.26 2.89 -25.29
CA LYS A 254 -10.98 4.27 -24.89
C LYS A 254 -10.51 4.37 -23.44
N ASP A 255 -11.04 3.54 -22.56
CA ASP A 255 -10.71 3.54 -21.14
C ASP A 255 -9.29 3.00 -20.91
N VAL A 256 -8.96 1.88 -21.56
CA VAL A 256 -7.65 1.20 -21.38
C VAL A 256 -6.58 1.62 -22.39
N LYS A 257 -6.85 2.56 -23.30
CA LYS A 257 -5.90 2.98 -24.34
C LYS A 257 -4.54 3.38 -23.76
N SER A 258 -4.55 4.12 -22.65
CA SER A 258 -3.35 4.62 -21.96
C SER A 258 -2.53 3.46 -21.39
N GLN A 259 -3.20 2.54 -20.69
CA GLN A 259 -2.63 1.31 -20.14
C GLN A 259 -2.02 0.42 -21.23
N ILE A 260 -2.74 0.19 -22.33
CA ILE A 260 -2.23 -0.59 -23.48
C ILE A 260 -1.00 0.07 -24.10
N ARG A 261 -1.01 1.40 -24.25
CA ARG A 261 0.14 2.14 -24.76
C ARG A 261 1.35 1.95 -23.86
N ARG A 262 1.19 2.08 -22.54
CA ARG A 262 2.26 1.84 -21.56
C ARG A 262 2.77 0.41 -21.66
N GLN A 263 1.89 -0.58 -21.62
CA GLN A 263 2.26 -2.00 -21.68
C GLN A 263 3.11 -2.32 -22.91
N ILE A 264 2.65 -1.93 -24.11
CA ILE A 264 3.39 -2.17 -25.35
C ILE A 264 4.70 -1.36 -25.40
N ALA A 265 4.70 -0.14 -24.88
CA ALA A 265 5.88 0.69 -24.86
C ALA A 265 6.95 0.18 -23.88
N LEU A 266 6.53 -0.35 -22.72
CA LEU A 266 7.42 -0.95 -21.72
C LEU A 266 8.15 -2.17 -22.27
N GLU A 267 7.49 -2.98 -23.10
CA GLU A 267 8.14 -4.11 -23.80
C GLU A 267 9.27 -3.66 -24.75
N GLN A 268 9.28 -2.39 -25.18
CA GLN A 268 10.29 -1.81 -26.07
C GLN A 268 11.40 -1.05 -25.31
N VAL A 269 11.22 -0.81 -24.02
CA VAL A 269 12.19 -0.10 -23.18
C VAL A 269 13.17 -1.13 -22.59
N GLU A 270 14.46 -0.97 -22.92
CA GLU A 270 15.52 -1.82 -22.35
C GLU A 270 15.91 -1.41 -20.91
N THR A 271 15.44 -0.23 -20.46
CA THR A 271 15.74 0.32 -19.14
C THR A 271 14.99 -0.43 -18.05
N PRO A 272 15.64 -0.77 -16.91
CA PRO A 272 14.96 -1.34 -15.76
C PRO A 272 13.79 -0.45 -15.30
N LEU A 273 12.69 -1.09 -14.89
CA LEU A 273 11.50 -0.46 -14.31
C LEU A 273 11.78 0.06 -12.89
N GLN A 274 12.74 0.97 -12.78
CA GLN A 274 13.27 1.46 -11.50
C GLN A 274 13.55 2.98 -11.59
N PRO A 275 13.07 3.80 -10.63
CA PRO A 275 13.27 5.25 -10.62
C PRO A 275 14.75 5.69 -10.64
N GLU A 276 15.64 4.83 -10.17
CA GLU A 276 17.10 4.96 -10.17
C GLU A 276 17.67 5.23 -11.55
N SER A 277 17.00 4.74 -12.60
CA SER A 277 17.39 4.99 -13.98
C SER A 277 17.35 6.48 -14.36
N PHE A 278 16.66 7.30 -13.56
CA PHE A 278 16.58 8.74 -13.74
C PHE A 278 17.43 9.55 -12.75
N TRP A 279 18.14 8.91 -11.82
CA TRP A 279 18.92 9.64 -10.80
C TRP A 279 20.01 10.52 -11.39
N GLU A 280 20.64 10.08 -12.49
CA GLU A 280 21.62 10.88 -13.22
C GLU A 280 20.98 12.10 -13.89
N GLU A 281 19.74 11.97 -14.40
CA GLU A 281 19.03 13.06 -15.09
C GLU A 281 18.70 14.23 -14.16
N VAL A 282 18.45 13.93 -12.88
CA VAL A 282 18.10 14.93 -11.86
C VAL A 282 19.22 15.20 -10.85
N GLU A 283 20.43 14.68 -11.11
CA GLU A 283 21.62 14.91 -10.30
C GLU A 283 21.41 14.59 -8.81
N VAL A 284 20.88 13.39 -8.49
CA VAL A 284 20.63 12.97 -7.11
C VAL A 284 21.92 12.94 -6.29
N ASP A 285 22.02 13.83 -5.28
CA ASP A 285 23.00 13.75 -4.19
C ASP A 285 22.29 13.25 -2.93
N TRP A 286 22.72 12.10 -2.42
CA TRP A 286 22.11 11.46 -1.26
C TRP A 286 23.16 10.92 -0.30
N PHE A 287 22.76 10.77 0.96
CA PHE A 287 23.65 10.48 2.09
C PHE A 287 24.52 9.23 1.88
N TYR A 288 23.93 8.16 1.32
CA TYR A 288 24.64 6.89 1.08
C TYR A 288 25.38 6.83 -0.25
N GLY A 289 25.22 7.80 -1.14
CA GLY A 289 25.84 7.80 -2.48
C GLY A 289 27.35 8.06 -2.47
N LYS A 290 27.86 8.69 -1.41
CA LYS A 290 29.29 9.06 -1.27
C LYS A 290 30.15 7.97 -0.63
N GLN A 291 29.58 6.80 -0.30
CA GLN A 291 30.27 5.70 0.39
C GLN A 291 30.86 4.62 -0.55
N ASN A 292 30.80 4.81 -1.87
CA ASN A 292 31.43 3.92 -2.86
C ASN A 292 32.54 4.63 -3.65
#